data_AF-A0A9N9P5Z4-F1
#
_entry.id   AF-A0A9N9P5Z4-F1
#
_cell.length_a   1.000
_cell.length_b   1.000
_cell.length_c   1.000
_cell.angle_alpha   90.00
_cell.angle_beta   90.00
_cell.angle_gamma   90.00
#
_symmetry.space_group_name_H-M   'P 1'
#
loop_
_entity.id
_entity.type
_entity.pdbx_description
1 polymer ?
#
loop_
_entity_poly.entity_id
_entity_poly.type
_entity_poly.pdbx_seq_one_letter_code
_entity_poly.pdbx_strand_id
1 'polypeptide(L)'
;RQLDGTQIKSGFCSSQIMGQIPSTEHMTTSFILSPENGEVLKAHKNFIVEVKINHLKTGHFSNPEKEYYLLPQTLDNGIIEGHSHIVIQPLRSEDDAPDARDFVAFEGLNSVANKGTFKQEFKGLPA
;
A
#
# COMPACT_ATOMS: atom_id res chain seq x y z
N ARG A 1 28.92 -6.03 10.34
CA ARG A 1 27.77 -6.76 9.76
C ARG A 1 26.94 -7.38 10.88
N GLN A 2 26.11 -6.66 11.63
CA GLN A 2 25.82 -5.21 11.74
C GLN A 2 25.94 -4.37 10.47
N LEU A 3 24.88 -4.16 9.65
CA LEU A 3 24.08 -5.20 8.94
C LEU A 3 23.67 -6.42 9.79
N ASP A 4 23.05 -6.16 10.94
CA ASP A 4 22.51 -7.08 11.95
C ASP A 4 20.98 -7.07 11.88
N GLY A 5 20.42 -6.15 11.09
CA GLY A 5 19.02 -5.99 10.84
C GLY A 5 18.22 -5.85 12.12
N THR A 6 18.69 -5.07 13.11
CA THR A 6 18.05 -4.85 14.42
C THR A 6 16.74 -4.06 14.32
N GLN A 7 15.78 -4.61 13.56
CA GLN A 7 14.40 -4.67 14.02
C GLN A 7 14.41 -5.45 15.34
N ILE A 8 14.58 -4.72 16.44
CA ILE A 8 14.71 -5.24 17.81
C ILE A 8 13.57 -6.25 18.05
N LYS A 9 13.92 -7.46 18.52
CA LYS A 9 13.20 -8.68 18.12
C LYS A 9 11.70 -8.60 18.42
N SER A 10 10.97 -8.48 17.31
CA SER A 10 9.86 -9.34 16.93
C SER A 10 10.14 -10.27 15.73
N GLY A 11 11.01 -10.06 14.72
CA GLY A 11 12.01 -9.02 14.39
C GLY A 11 13.19 -9.60 13.58
N PHE A 12 14.39 -9.03 13.70
CA PHE A 12 15.68 -9.29 12.97
C PHE A 12 15.89 -10.66 12.28
N CYS A 13 16.47 -10.75 11.08
CA CYS A 13 17.61 -10.00 10.51
C CYS A 13 17.47 -9.69 9.00
N SER A 14 18.35 -8.84 8.42
CA SER A 14 18.54 -8.70 6.95
C SER A 14 20.00 -8.48 6.56
N SER A 15 20.41 -9.13 5.46
CA SER A 15 21.77 -9.07 4.89
C SER A 15 21.84 -8.49 3.47
N GLN A 16 20.72 -8.02 2.92
CA GLN A 16 20.58 -7.43 1.58
C GLN A 16 19.82 -6.09 1.61
N ILE A 17 19.67 -5.47 0.44
CA ILE A 17 19.56 -4.01 0.30
C ILE A 17 18.10 -3.54 0.47
N MET A 18 17.70 -3.21 1.71
CA MET A 18 16.41 -2.54 1.96
C MET A 18 16.34 -1.13 1.36
N GLY A 19 17.49 -0.51 1.08
CA GLY A 19 17.59 0.83 0.53
C GLY A 19 17.70 1.91 1.59
N GLN A 20 17.25 3.11 1.24
CA GLN A 20 17.22 4.27 2.09
C GLN A 20 15.93 4.28 2.91
N ILE A 21 16.04 4.39 4.24
CA ILE A 21 14.91 4.45 5.18
C ILE A 21 14.67 5.92 5.56
N PRO A 22 13.43 6.44 5.51
CA PRO A 22 13.13 7.83 5.84
C PRO A 22 13.28 8.10 7.36
N SER A 23 13.35 9.37 7.75
CA SER A 23 13.22 9.75 9.16
C SER A 23 11.79 9.49 9.66
N THR A 24 11.58 9.44 10.98
CA THR A 24 10.24 9.27 11.58
C THR A 24 9.24 10.34 11.16
N GLU A 25 9.73 11.55 10.87
CA GLU A 25 8.95 12.68 10.36
C GLU A 25 8.48 12.47 8.91
N HIS A 26 9.21 11.66 8.14
CA HIS A 26 8.97 11.36 6.72
C HIS A 26 8.51 9.91 6.48
N MET A 27 8.11 9.17 7.52
CA MET A 27 7.50 7.85 7.37
C MET A 27 6.16 7.96 6.62
N THR A 28 5.95 7.09 5.65
CA THR A 28 4.70 7.00 4.88
C THR A 28 3.53 6.62 5.79
N THR A 29 2.39 7.30 5.60
CA THR A 29 1.12 6.95 6.27
C THR A 29 -0.03 6.99 5.27
N SER A 30 -1.02 6.12 5.46
CA SER A 30 -2.21 6.04 4.61
C SER A 30 -3.49 5.91 5.44
N PHE A 31 -4.58 6.52 4.99
CA PHE A 31 -5.90 6.43 5.61
C PHE A 31 -7.00 6.36 4.55
N ILE A 32 -7.95 5.43 4.70
CA ILE A 32 -9.10 5.28 3.79
C ILE A 32 -10.18 6.28 4.19
N LEU A 33 -10.53 7.18 3.28
CA LEU A 33 -11.55 8.23 3.45
C LEU A 33 -12.94 7.79 2.98
N SER A 34 -13.00 6.89 2.00
CA SER A 34 -14.22 6.28 1.47
C SER A 34 -13.86 4.91 0.89
N PRO A 35 -14.71 3.87 1.02
CA PRO A 35 -15.91 3.83 1.86
C PRO A 35 -15.59 4.09 3.34
N GLU A 36 -16.56 4.63 4.09
CA GLU A 36 -16.41 4.77 5.54
C GLU A 36 -16.41 3.39 6.23
N ASN A 37 -15.81 3.29 7.42
CA ASN A 37 -15.74 2.02 8.15
C ASN A 37 -17.14 1.54 8.58
N GLY A 38 -17.61 0.46 7.97
CA GLY A 38 -18.98 -0.05 8.16
C GLY A 38 -20.01 0.52 7.16
N GLU A 39 -19.58 1.25 6.12
CA GLU A 39 -20.48 1.74 5.07
C GLU A 39 -21.07 0.58 4.26
N VAL A 40 -22.41 0.52 4.19
CA VAL A 40 -23.12 -0.52 3.43
C VAL A 40 -23.19 -0.14 1.95
N LEU A 41 -22.16 -0.53 1.21
CA LEU A 41 -22.12 -0.41 -0.25
C LEU A 41 -23.20 -1.26 -0.93
N LYS A 42 -23.70 -0.80 -2.08
CA LYS A 42 -24.72 -1.51 -2.86
C LYS A 42 -24.06 -2.53 -3.80
N ALA A 43 -24.38 -3.81 -3.64
CA ALA A 43 -23.93 -4.87 -4.53
C ALA A 43 -24.19 -4.53 -6.02
N HIS A 44 -23.23 -4.88 -6.88
CA HIS A 44 -23.22 -4.58 -8.30
C HIS A 44 -23.33 -3.08 -8.67
N LYS A 45 -23.05 -2.14 -7.74
CA LYS A 45 -22.86 -0.72 -8.03
C LYS A 45 -21.41 -0.32 -7.84
N ASN A 46 -20.88 0.42 -8.82
CA ASN A 46 -19.55 1.00 -8.71
C ASN A 46 -19.48 1.95 -7.50
N PHE A 47 -18.30 2.00 -6.90
CA PHE A 47 -17.99 2.80 -5.73
C PHE A 47 -16.57 3.35 -5.88
N ILE A 48 -16.25 4.41 -5.15
CA ILE A 48 -14.92 5.01 -5.17
C ILE A 48 -14.24 4.65 -3.86
N VAL A 49 -13.03 4.10 -3.93
CA VAL A 49 -12.12 4.05 -2.78
C VAL A 49 -11.26 5.31 -2.82
N GLU A 50 -11.32 6.11 -1.77
CA GLU A 50 -10.50 7.31 -1.59
C GLU A 50 -9.47 7.07 -0.49
N VAL A 51 -8.19 7.30 -0.80
CA VAL A 51 -7.09 7.06 0.14
C VAL A 51 -6.27 8.33 0.30
N LYS A 52 -6.19 8.85 1.52
CA LYS A 52 -5.21 9.87 1.90
C LYS A 52 -3.86 9.20 2.09
N ILE A 53 -2.80 9.74 1.50
CA ILE A 53 -1.42 9.30 1.72
C ILE A 53 -0.53 10.51 2.02
N ASN A 54 0.29 10.40 3.07
CA ASN A 54 1.34 11.35 3.40
C ASN A 54 2.72 10.67 3.26
N HIS A 55 3.73 11.45 2.90
CA HIS A 55 5.13 11.02 2.76
C HIS A 55 5.34 9.78 1.88
N LEU A 56 4.68 9.77 0.71
CA LEU A 56 5.01 8.90 -0.41
C LEU A 56 5.05 9.75 -1.68
N LYS A 57 6.17 9.75 -2.38
CA LYS A 57 6.30 10.33 -3.72
C LYS A 57 5.75 9.31 -4.71
N THR A 58 4.45 9.43 -4.91
CA THR A 58 3.59 8.54 -5.71
C THR A 58 3.84 8.66 -7.21
N GLY A 59 3.49 7.61 -7.97
CA GLY A 59 3.71 7.54 -9.41
C GLY A 59 5.03 6.87 -9.81
N HIS A 60 5.77 6.29 -8.85
CA HIS A 60 7.01 5.57 -9.09
C HIS A 60 6.74 4.06 -9.06
N PHE A 61 6.56 3.49 -10.26
CA PHE A 61 6.28 2.07 -10.48
C PHE A 61 7.37 1.48 -11.39
N SER A 62 8.08 0.47 -10.90
CA SER A 62 9.07 -0.31 -11.67
C SER A 62 8.40 -1.53 -12.28
N ASN A 63 8.94 -2.06 -13.39
CA ASN A 63 8.38 -3.23 -14.06
C ASN A 63 8.45 -4.49 -13.16
N PRO A 64 7.32 -5.06 -12.72
CA PRO A 64 7.34 -6.13 -11.71
C PRO A 64 7.86 -7.48 -12.25
N GLU A 65 7.90 -7.67 -13.57
CA GLU A 65 8.45 -8.89 -14.19
C GLU A 65 9.99 -8.86 -14.28
N LYS A 66 10.61 -7.67 -14.19
CA LYS A 66 12.02 -7.44 -14.58
C LYS A 66 12.85 -6.71 -13.53
N GLU A 67 12.23 -5.79 -12.80
CA GLU A 67 12.92 -4.78 -11.98
C GLU A 67 12.68 -4.95 -10.47
N TYR A 68 11.73 -5.82 -10.08
CA TYR A 68 11.23 -6.02 -8.71
C TYR A 68 12.32 -6.29 -7.64
N TYR A 69 13.48 -6.83 -8.05
CA TYR A 69 14.64 -7.06 -7.17
C TYR A 69 15.94 -6.40 -7.69
N LEU A 70 15.87 -5.52 -8.69
CA LEU A 70 17.07 -4.86 -9.26
C LEU A 70 17.52 -3.64 -8.47
N LEU A 71 16.57 -2.86 -7.95
CA LEU A 71 16.84 -1.61 -7.24
C LEU A 71 16.21 -1.64 -5.83
N PRO A 72 16.92 -1.12 -4.81
CA PRO A 72 16.39 -0.96 -3.46
C PRO A 72 15.56 0.34 -3.34
N GLN A 73 14.88 0.53 -2.21
CA GLN A 73 14.10 1.74 -1.94
C GLN A 73 14.97 3.02 -2.02
N THR A 74 14.51 4.02 -2.78
CA THR A 74 15.11 5.36 -2.87
C THR A 74 14.31 6.39 -2.08
N LEU A 75 14.98 7.46 -1.65
CA LEU A 75 14.34 8.65 -1.10
C LEU A 75 14.61 9.87 -1.98
N ASP A 76 13.56 10.62 -2.31
CA ASP A 76 13.66 11.99 -2.82
C ASP A 76 13.37 12.97 -1.68
N ASN A 77 14.34 13.83 -1.35
CA ASN A 77 14.25 14.80 -0.24
C ASN A 77 13.80 14.18 1.12
N GLY A 78 14.13 12.91 1.35
CA GLY A 78 13.75 12.16 2.55
C GLY A 78 12.40 11.41 2.46
N ILE A 79 11.64 11.57 1.37
CA ILE A 79 10.36 10.92 1.10
C ILE A 79 10.58 9.66 0.24
N ILE A 80 9.91 8.55 0.56
CA ILE A 80 9.97 7.31 -0.24
C ILE A 80 9.41 7.54 -1.64
N GLU A 81 10.15 7.11 -2.67
CA GLU A 81 9.62 6.98 -4.03
C GLU A 81 8.88 5.64 -4.18
N GLY A 82 7.62 5.66 -4.60
CA GLY A 82 6.87 4.43 -4.84
C GLY A 82 5.45 4.59 -5.39
N HIS A 83 4.65 3.58 -5.13
CA HIS A 83 3.22 3.46 -5.48
C HIS A 83 2.50 2.74 -4.33
N SER A 84 1.22 2.44 -4.47
CA SER A 84 0.45 1.69 -3.47
C SER A 84 -0.55 0.76 -4.15
N HIS A 85 -0.98 -0.29 -3.45
CA HIS A 85 -2.01 -1.20 -3.93
C HIS A 85 -3.26 -1.09 -3.06
N ILE A 86 -4.44 -1.21 -3.67
CA ILE A 86 -5.69 -1.47 -2.97
C ILE A 86 -6.04 -2.94 -3.21
N VAL A 87 -6.33 -3.67 -2.14
CA VAL A 87 -6.83 -5.05 -2.21
C VAL A 87 -8.14 -5.10 -1.42
N ILE A 88 -9.16 -5.73 -1.98
CA ILE A 88 -10.47 -5.89 -1.36
C ILE A 88 -10.74 -7.38 -1.21
N GLN A 89 -10.99 -7.83 0.01
CA GLN A 89 -11.07 -9.25 0.38
C GLN A 89 -12.36 -9.55 1.15
N PRO A 90 -12.93 -10.77 1.00
CA PRO A 90 -14.04 -11.21 1.83
C PRO A 90 -13.53 -11.55 3.24
N LEU A 91 -14.10 -10.92 4.27
CA LEU A 91 -13.93 -11.37 5.65
C LEU A 91 -14.77 -12.64 5.88
N ARG A 92 -14.20 -13.61 6.60
CA ARG A 92 -14.88 -14.89 6.93
C ARG A 92 -15.41 -14.92 8.37
N SER A 93 -14.84 -14.08 9.22
CA SER A 93 -15.29 -13.63 10.54
C SER A 93 -14.82 -12.18 10.73
N GLU A 94 -15.24 -11.49 11.78
CA GLU A 94 -14.69 -10.18 12.14
C GLU A 94 -13.40 -10.29 13.00
N ASP A 95 -13.13 -11.49 13.55
CA ASP A 95 -12.02 -11.76 14.47
C ASP A 95 -10.76 -12.34 13.79
N ASP A 96 -10.87 -12.88 12.56
CA ASP A 96 -9.77 -13.50 11.81
C ASP A 96 -9.26 -12.62 10.65
N ALA A 97 -7.98 -12.78 10.30
CA ALA A 97 -7.40 -12.16 9.11
C ALA A 97 -7.89 -12.87 7.82
N PRO A 98 -8.14 -12.12 6.72
CA PRO A 98 -8.54 -12.72 5.45
C PRO A 98 -7.41 -13.52 4.79
N ASP A 99 -7.76 -14.56 4.04
CA ASP A 99 -6.80 -15.33 3.24
C ASP A 99 -6.26 -14.45 2.10
N ALA A 100 -4.97 -14.13 2.12
CA ALA A 100 -4.30 -13.27 1.13
C ALA A 100 -4.41 -13.75 -0.34
N ARG A 101 -4.89 -14.98 -0.57
CA ARG A 101 -5.15 -15.55 -1.91
C ARG A 101 -6.59 -15.31 -2.38
N ASP A 102 -7.48 -14.96 -1.47
CA ASP A 102 -8.91 -14.72 -1.69
C ASP A 102 -9.16 -13.21 -1.69
N PHE A 103 -9.28 -12.63 -2.89
CA PHE A 103 -9.57 -11.21 -3.09
C PHE A 103 -10.60 -11.03 -4.22
N VAL A 104 -11.53 -10.10 -4.01
CA VAL A 104 -12.58 -9.75 -4.98
C VAL A 104 -12.18 -8.57 -5.87
N ALA A 105 -11.20 -7.77 -5.46
CA ALA A 105 -10.56 -6.77 -6.30
C ALA A 105 -9.10 -6.50 -5.89
N PHE A 106 -8.28 -6.12 -6.86
CA PHE A 106 -6.91 -5.63 -6.71
C PHE A 106 -6.73 -4.47 -7.69
N GLU A 107 -6.08 -3.38 -7.28
CA GLU A 107 -5.73 -2.27 -8.19
C GLU A 107 -4.42 -1.57 -7.80
N GLY A 108 -3.66 -1.13 -8.82
CA GLY A 108 -2.37 -0.45 -8.67
C GLY A 108 -2.48 1.06 -8.78
N LEU A 109 -2.21 1.77 -7.68
CA LEU A 109 -2.19 3.24 -7.61
C LEU A 109 -0.88 3.79 -8.20
N ASN A 110 -0.73 3.60 -9.50
CA ASN A 110 0.48 3.87 -10.30
C ASN A 110 0.57 5.32 -10.80
N SER A 111 -0.41 6.17 -10.46
CA SER A 111 -0.45 7.59 -10.80
C SER A 111 0.08 8.47 -9.66
N VAL A 112 0.20 9.79 -9.89
CA VAL A 112 0.56 10.75 -8.84
C VAL A 112 -0.69 11.13 -8.04
N ALA A 113 -0.65 11.02 -6.72
CA ALA A 113 -1.78 11.35 -5.84
C ALA A 113 -2.09 12.86 -5.88
N ASN A 114 -3.34 13.21 -6.17
CA ASN A 114 -3.78 14.61 -6.24
C ASN A 114 -3.81 15.22 -4.83
N LYS A 115 -2.84 16.09 -4.51
CA LYS A 115 -2.64 16.69 -3.18
C LYS A 115 -2.55 15.65 -2.05
N GLY A 116 -1.92 14.50 -2.32
CA GLY A 116 -1.83 13.38 -1.38
C GLY A 116 -3.16 12.64 -1.16
N THR A 117 -4.09 12.70 -2.13
CA THR A 117 -5.30 11.88 -2.15
C THR A 117 -5.36 11.10 -3.46
N PHE A 118 -5.50 9.78 -3.36
CA PHE A 118 -5.93 8.94 -4.47
C PHE A 118 -7.44 8.76 -4.45
N LYS A 119 -8.03 8.62 -5.64
CA LYS A 119 -9.42 8.20 -5.85
C LYS A 119 -9.42 7.12 -6.92
N GLN A 120 -9.95 5.95 -6.60
CA GLN A 120 -10.01 4.81 -7.51
C GLN A 120 -11.46 4.30 -7.59
N GLU A 121 -12.04 4.31 -8.79
CA GLU A 121 -13.33 3.67 -9.01
C GLU A 121 -13.15 2.15 -9.11
N PHE A 122 -13.95 1.41 -8.35
CA PHE A 122 -14.06 -0.04 -8.45
C PHE A 122 -15.40 -0.42 -9.08
N LYS A 123 -15.39 -1.46 -9.91
CA LYS A 123 -16.62 -2.09 -10.40
C LYS A 123 -17.37 -2.69 -9.21
N GLY A 124 -18.69 -2.59 -9.22
CA GLY A 124 -19.52 -3.09 -8.13
C GLY A 124 -19.30 -4.57 -7.83
N LEU A 125 -19.00 -4.86 -6.56
CA LEU A 125 -18.69 -6.21 -6.09
C LEU A 125 -19.90 -7.16 -6.24
N PRO A 126 -19.68 -8.48 -6.21
CA PRO A 126 -20.73 -9.47 -5.98
C PRO A 126 -21.53 -9.19 -4.70
N ALA A 127 -22.73 -9.76 -4.63
CA ALA A 127 -23.52 -9.88 -3.41
C ALA A 127 -23.10 -11.12 -2.59
#